data_AF-A0A532EH84-F1
#
_entry.id   AF-A0A532EH84-F1
#
_cell.length_a   1.000
_cell.length_b   1.000
_cell.length_c   1.000
_cell.angle_alpha   90.00
_cell.angle_beta   90.00
_cell.angle_gamma   90.00
#
_symmetry.space_group_name_H-M   'P 1'
#
loop_
_entity.id
_entity.type
_entity.pdbx_description
1 polymer ?
#
loop_
_entity_poly.entity_id
_entity_poly.type
_entity_poly.pdbx_seq_one_letter_code
_entity_poly.pdbx_strand_id
1 'polypeptide(L)'
;MLRGRTLSRWLAVLALASASCTAIDPPPASPPEFRPLHTRATLHLGERELADGRFVGLAFSGGGSRAAVFGAAVMKELDRLGLLQQVDVLSAVSGGGLPAASYALEGYRDFS
;
A
#
# COMPACT_ATOMS: atom_id res chain seq x y z
N MET A 1 -4.05 48.48 -25.28
CA MET A 1 -4.30 47.35 -26.21
C MET A 1 -3.47 46.08 -25.92
N LEU A 2 -2.71 45.96 -24.82
CA LEU A 2 -1.88 44.77 -24.52
C LEU A 2 -2.57 43.64 -23.70
N ARG A 3 -3.79 43.84 -23.20
CA ARG A 3 -4.46 42.92 -22.24
C ARG A 3 -5.11 41.69 -22.89
N GLY A 4 -5.39 41.72 -24.19
CA GLY A 4 -6.04 40.61 -24.92
C GLY A 4 -5.08 39.51 -25.41
N ARG A 5 -3.83 39.86 -25.73
CA ARG A 5 -2.83 38.92 -26.26
C ARG A 5 -2.29 37.96 -25.19
N THR A 6 -2.24 38.41 -23.94
CA THR A 6 -1.82 37.58 -22.80
C THR A 6 -2.93 36.61 -22.38
N LEU A 7 -4.19 37.06 -22.34
CA LEU A 7 -5.33 36.20 -22.03
C LEU A 7 -5.52 35.07 -23.06
N SER A 8 -5.35 35.38 -24.35
CA SER A 8 -5.39 34.38 -25.43
C SER A 8 -4.29 33.33 -25.28
N ARG A 9 -3.07 33.73 -24.88
CA ARG A 9 -1.97 32.80 -24.59
C ARG A 9 -2.28 31.87 -23.41
N TRP A 10 -2.85 32.41 -22.32
CA TRP A 10 -3.22 31.60 -21.16
C TRP A 10 -4.36 30.62 -21.47
N LEU A 11 -5.36 31.04 -22.25
CA LEU A 11 -6.44 30.16 -22.70
C LEU A 11 -5.92 29.04 -23.61
N ALA A 12 -4.94 29.33 -24.48
CA ALA A 12 -4.31 28.31 -25.32
C ALA A 12 -3.50 27.29 -24.50
N VAL A 13 -2.75 27.73 -23.47
CA VAL A 13 -2.02 26.83 -22.57
C VAL A 13 -3.00 25.95 -21.78
N LEU A 14 -4.10 26.51 -21.30
CA LEU A 14 -5.13 25.75 -20.57
C LEU A 14 -5.77 24.66 -21.46
N ALA A 15 -6.01 24.98 -22.74
CA ALA A 15 -6.58 24.03 -23.70
C ALA A 15 -5.60 22.92 -24.13
N LEU A 16 -4.29 23.20 -24.23
CA LEU A 16 -3.29 22.16 -24.47
C LEU A 16 -3.12 21.23 -23.26
N ALA A 17 -3.26 21.74 -22.03
CA ALA A 17 -3.14 20.94 -20.82
C ALA A 17 -4.32 19.98 -20.60
N SER A 18 -5.52 20.29 -21.12
CA SER A 18 -6.71 19.44 -20.97
C SER A 18 -6.84 18.34 -22.03
N ALA A 19 -6.08 18.41 -23.14
CA ALA A 19 -6.13 17.41 -24.21
C ALA A 19 -5.38 16.11 -23.89
N SER A 20 -4.67 16.02 -22.76
CA SER A 20 -3.85 14.85 -22.40
C SER A 20 -4.60 13.72 -21.67
N CYS A 21 -5.91 13.86 -21.46
CA CYS A 21 -6.70 12.90 -20.66
C CYS A 21 -7.66 12.01 -21.45
N THR A 22 -7.58 11.95 -22.79
CA THR A 22 -8.34 10.93 -23.53
C THR A 22 -7.58 9.61 -23.48
N ALA A 23 -7.83 8.82 -22.44
CA ALA A 23 -7.47 7.42 -22.42
C ALA A 23 -8.24 6.71 -23.55
N ILE A 24 -7.52 6.31 -24.60
CA ILE A 24 -8.06 5.39 -25.59
C ILE A 24 -8.04 4.01 -24.92
N ASP A 25 -9.21 3.46 -24.60
CA ASP A 25 -9.28 2.10 -24.08
C ASP A 25 -8.74 1.14 -25.16
N PRO A 26 -7.70 0.35 -24.86
CA PRO A 26 -7.28 -0.72 -25.75
C PRO A 26 -8.42 -1.75 -25.88
N PRO A 27 -8.51 -2.48 -27.02
CA PRO A 27 -9.49 -3.54 -27.16
C PRO A 27 -9.36 -4.54 -26.00
N PRO A 28 -10.46 -5.15 -25.53
CA PRO A 28 -10.44 -6.09 -24.43
C PRO A 28 -9.57 -7.29 -24.81
N ALA A 29 -8.31 -7.27 -24.37
CA ALA A 29 -7.45 -8.43 -24.39
C ALA A 29 -7.97 -9.40 -23.33
N SER A 30 -7.97 -10.70 -23.63
CA SER A 30 -8.08 -11.74 -22.60
C SER A 30 -7.10 -11.36 -21.48
N PRO A 31 -7.54 -11.29 -20.20
CA PRO A 31 -6.61 -10.99 -19.13
C PRO A 31 -5.46 -11.98 -19.25
N PRO A 32 -4.20 -11.51 -19.34
CA PRO A 32 -3.07 -12.43 -19.37
C PRO A 32 -3.23 -13.36 -18.17
N GLU A 33 -3.05 -14.66 -18.38
CA GLU A 33 -3.04 -15.63 -17.29
C GLU A 33 -1.96 -15.17 -16.30
N PHE A 34 -2.39 -14.52 -15.22
CA PHE A 34 -1.47 -13.93 -14.26
C PHE A 34 -0.89 -15.06 -13.44
N ARG A 35 0.22 -15.62 -13.94
CA ARG A 35 1.10 -16.47 -13.15
C ARG A 35 2.11 -15.55 -12.48
N PRO A 36 1.97 -15.24 -11.18
CA PRO A 36 2.97 -14.44 -10.49
C PRO A 36 4.32 -15.17 -10.62
N LEU A 37 5.30 -14.48 -11.20
CA LEU A 37 6.67 -15.01 -11.24
C LEU A 37 7.14 -15.19 -9.80
N HIS A 38 7.64 -16.38 -9.46
CA HIS A 38 8.25 -16.61 -8.16
C HIS A 38 9.49 -15.73 -8.03
N THR A 39 9.43 -14.78 -7.11
CA THR A 39 10.56 -13.91 -6.76
C THR A 39 10.99 -14.20 -5.33
N ARG A 40 12.10 -13.59 -4.90
CA ARG A 40 12.50 -13.61 -3.48
C ARG A 40 11.48 -12.97 -2.54
N ALA A 41 10.55 -12.18 -3.06
CA ALA A 41 9.47 -11.55 -2.30
C ALA A 41 8.16 -12.36 -2.36
N THR A 42 8.14 -13.50 -3.05
CA THR A 42 6.97 -14.38 -3.08
C THR A 42 6.94 -15.23 -1.82
N LEU A 43 5.88 -15.07 -1.03
CA LEU A 43 5.59 -15.92 0.13
C LEU A 43 4.59 -16.99 -0.28
N HIS A 44 4.90 -18.25 0.02
CA HIS A 44 3.95 -19.36 -0.12
C HIS A 44 3.18 -19.51 1.19
N LEU A 45 1.86 -19.36 1.11
CA LEU A 45 0.97 -19.62 2.24
C LEU A 45 0.74 -21.13 2.34
N GLY A 46 1.05 -21.70 3.51
CA GLY A 46 0.84 -23.12 3.79
C GLY A 46 -0.44 -23.36 4.57
N GLU A 47 -0.58 -24.58 5.10
CA GLU A 47 -1.72 -24.96 5.93
C GLU A 47 -1.80 -24.18 7.24
N ARG A 48 -0.68 -23.65 7.75
CA ARG A 48 -0.65 -22.91 9.01
C ARG A 48 -1.28 -21.53 8.85
N GLU A 49 -0.93 -20.81 7.79
CA GLU A 49 -1.46 -19.48 7.46
C GLU A 49 -2.91 -19.52 6.95
N LEU A 50 -3.46 -20.71 6.71
CA LEU A 50 -4.82 -20.94 6.23
C LEU A 50 -5.61 -21.87 7.17
N ALA A 51 -5.13 -22.08 8.39
CA ALA A 51 -5.64 -23.12 9.29
C ALA A 51 -7.12 -22.92 9.67
N ASP A 52 -7.58 -21.67 9.70
CA ASP A 52 -8.96 -21.30 10.01
C ASP A 52 -9.81 -21.01 8.74
N GLY A 53 -9.27 -21.33 7.56
CA GLY A 53 -9.93 -21.10 6.27
C GLY A 53 -9.91 -19.65 5.80
N ARG A 54 -9.13 -18.77 6.44
CA ARG A 54 -8.97 -17.35 6.05
C ARG A 54 -7.50 -17.01 5.85
N PHE A 55 -7.27 -15.87 5.21
CA PHE A 55 -5.96 -15.27 5.10
C PHE A 55 -6.09 -13.76 5.35
N VAL A 56 -5.35 -13.25 6.32
CA VAL A 56 -5.33 -11.83 6.68
C VAL A 56 -3.89 -11.30 6.64
N GLY A 57 -3.63 -10.44 5.66
CA GLY A 57 -2.38 -9.69 5.56
C GLY A 57 -2.52 -8.29 6.14
N LEU A 58 -1.53 -7.86 6.93
CA LEU A 58 -1.39 -6.48 7.40
C LEU A 58 -0.19 -5.81 6.72
N ALA A 59 -0.44 -4.71 6.01
CA ALA A 59 0.55 -4.02 5.21
C ALA A 59 0.84 -2.60 5.70
N PHE A 60 2.11 -2.28 5.98
CA PHE A 60 2.57 -0.94 6.33
C PHE A 60 3.31 -0.27 5.18
N SER A 61 2.76 0.84 4.71
CA SER A 61 3.44 1.70 3.75
C SER A 61 4.64 2.41 4.38
N GLY A 62 5.53 2.93 3.53
CA GLY A 62 6.64 3.77 3.92
C GLY A 62 6.21 5.18 4.31
N GLY A 63 7.14 5.95 4.87
CA GLY A 63 6.87 7.32 5.33
C GLY A 63 7.80 7.82 6.45
N GLY A 64 8.92 7.13 6.66
CA GLY A 64 9.88 7.43 7.72
C GLY A 64 9.30 7.23 9.12
N SER A 65 9.74 8.08 10.05
CA SER A 65 9.35 8.02 11.47
C SER A 65 7.84 8.16 11.68
N ARG A 66 7.13 8.94 10.85
CA ARG A 66 5.68 9.09 10.96
C ARG A 66 4.94 7.79 10.72
N ALA A 67 5.32 7.06 9.66
CA ALA A 67 4.74 5.75 9.37
C ALA A 67 5.09 4.73 10.46
N ALA A 68 6.29 4.80 11.03
CA ALA A 68 6.71 3.92 12.12
C ALA A 68 5.84 4.11 13.38
N VAL A 69 5.69 5.35 13.84
CA VAL A 69 4.90 5.66 15.05
C VAL A 69 3.42 5.35 14.84
N PHE A 70 2.86 5.75 13.69
CA PHE A 70 1.46 5.45 13.37
C PHE A 70 1.22 3.94 13.26
N GLY A 71 2.09 3.21 12.57
CA GLY A 71 2.00 1.76 12.43
C GLY A 71 2.06 1.05 13.79
N ALA A 72 2.97 1.46 14.67
CA ALA A 72 3.05 0.92 16.03
C ALA A 72 1.75 1.14 16.82
N ALA A 73 1.17 2.34 16.75
CA ALA A 73 -0.09 2.66 17.41
C ALA A 73 -1.27 1.83 16.86
N VAL A 74 -1.32 1.62 15.54
CA VAL A 74 -2.32 0.75 14.91
C VAL A 74 -2.17 -0.69 15.38
N MET A 75 -0.95 -1.23 15.42
CA MET A 75 -0.71 -2.59 15.94
C MET A 75 -1.13 -2.71 17.40
N LYS A 76 -0.84 -1.69 18.23
CA LYS A 76 -1.31 -1.65 19.63
C LYS A 76 -2.81 -1.80 19.74
N GLU A 77 -3.55 -1.07 18.91
CA GLU A 77 -5.01 -1.07 18.96
C GLU A 77 -5.58 -2.38 18.40
N LEU A 78 -4.98 -2.92 17.33
CA LEU A 78 -5.34 -4.25 16.81
C LEU A 78 -5.10 -5.34 17.84
N ASP A 79 -4.00 -5.27 18.59
CA ASP A 79 -3.68 -6.20 19.68
C ASP A 79 -4.71 -6.09 20.81
N ARG A 80 -5.01 -4.86 21.25
CA ARG A 80 -6.04 -4.56 22.25
C ARG A 80 -7.42 -5.10 21.87
N LEU A 81 -7.75 -5.10 20.57
CA LEU A 81 -9.01 -5.62 20.04
C LEU A 81 -9.00 -7.14 19.79
N GLY A 82 -7.87 -7.84 19.99
CA GLY A 82 -7.75 -9.27 19.68
C GLY A 82 -7.73 -9.57 18.18
N LEU A 83 -7.42 -8.57 17.35
CA LEU A 83 -7.38 -8.68 15.89
C LEU A 83 -5.97 -8.95 15.37
N LEU A 84 -4.93 -8.49 16.08
CA LEU A 84 -3.55 -8.64 15.64
C LEU A 84 -3.12 -10.12 15.58
N GLN A 85 -3.67 -10.97 16.45
CA GLN A 85 -3.38 -12.40 16.50
C GLN A 85 -4.03 -13.18 15.34
N GLN A 86 -4.94 -12.55 14.60
CA GLN A 86 -5.56 -13.11 13.40
C GLN A 86 -4.80 -12.75 12.12
N VAL A 87 -3.72 -11.98 12.22
CA VAL A 87 -2.89 -11.60 11.06
C VAL A 87 -1.88 -12.71 10.78
N ASP A 88 -1.96 -13.28 9.59
CA ASP A 88 -1.08 -14.36 9.15
C ASP A 88 0.26 -13.83 8.62
N VAL A 89 0.22 -12.67 7.94
CA VAL A 89 1.38 -12.11 7.24
C VAL A 89 1.49 -10.62 7.43
N LEU A 90 2.72 -10.16 7.70
CA LEU A 90 3.09 -8.75 7.70
C LEU A 90 3.88 -8.40 6.44
N SER A 91 3.49 -7.30 5.79
CA SER A 91 4.26 -6.69 4.71
C SER A 91 4.57 -5.25 5.07
N ALA A 92 5.81 -4.80 4.86
CA ALA A 92 6.18 -3.45 5.21
C ALA A 92 7.35 -2.94 4.38
N VAL A 93 7.40 -1.62 4.18
CA VAL A 93 8.51 -0.96 3.48
C VAL A 93 9.03 0.25 4.26
N SER A 94 10.33 0.51 4.16
CA SER A 94 10.99 1.69 4.78
C SER A 94 10.62 1.84 6.27
N GLY A 95 10.16 3.02 6.70
CA GLY A 95 9.78 3.29 8.09
C GLY A 95 8.64 2.41 8.64
N GLY A 96 7.73 1.93 7.78
CA GLY A 96 6.69 0.97 8.20
C GLY A 96 7.26 -0.38 8.63
N GLY A 97 8.49 -0.71 8.21
CA GLY A 97 9.18 -1.93 8.60
C GLY A 97 9.59 -1.96 10.07
N LEU A 98 9.75 -0.80 10.71
CA LEU A 98 10.17 -0.73 12.11
C LEU A 98 9.19 -1.40 13.08
N PRO A 99 7.89 -1.02 13.12
CA PRO A 99 6.92 -1.68 13.99
C PRO A 99 6.70 -3.16 13.60
N ALA A 100 6.63 -3.46 12.30
CA ALA A 100 6.44 -4.82 11.81
C ALA A 100 7.59 -5.76 12.23
N ALA A 101 8.84 -5.31 12.09
CA ALA A 101 10.02 -6.08 12.49
C ALA A 101 10.10 -6.24 14.01
N SER A 102 9.83 -5.18 14.77
CA SER A 102 9.79 -5.23 16.23
C SER A 102 8.79 -6.29 16.72
N TYR A 103 7.58 -6.30 16.17
CA TYR A 103 6.56 -7.28 16.51
C TYR A 103 6.93 -8.70 16.05
N ALA A 104 7.48 -8.87 14.84
CA ALA A 104 7.86 -10.19 14.35
C ALA A 104 8.99 -10.85 15.17
N LEU A 105 9.89 -10.05 15.76
CA LEU A 105 11.00 -10.54 16.57
C LEU A 105 10.58 -10.81 18.03
N GLU A 106 9.75 -9.94 18.60
CA GLU A 106 9.50 -9.92 20.05
C GLU A 106 8.06 -10.23 20.45
N GLY A 107 7.13 -10.23 19.49
CA GLY A 107 5.69 -10.19 19.75
C GLY A 107 5.24 -8.84 20.32
N TYR A 108 3.95 -8.75 20.64
CA TYR A 108 3.46 -7.63 21.44
C TYR A 108 3.79 -7.90 22.91
N ARG A 109 4.72 -7.12 23.47
CA ARG A 109 5.03 -7.12 24.90
C ARG A 109 4.44 -5.88 25.54
N ASP A 110 3.68 -6.06 26.60
CA ASP A 110 3.29 -4.95 27.46
C ASP A 110 4.54 -4.41 28.14
N PHE A 111 5.02 -3.24 27.69
CA PHE A 111 5.93 -2.41 28.47
C PHE A 111 5.14 -1.85 29.66
N SER A 112 5.05 -2.68 30.70
CA SER A 112 4.54 -2.32 32.02
C SER A 112 5.65 -1.71 32.88
#